data_AF-A0A841RNE5-F1
#
_entry.id   AF-A0A841RNE5-F1
#
_cell.length_a   1.000
_cell.length_b   1.000
_cell.length_c   1.000
_cell.angle_alpha   90.00
_cell.angle_beta   90.00
_cell.angle_gamma   90.00
#
_symmetry.space_group_name_H-M   'P 1'
#
loop_
_entity.id
_entity.type
_entity.pdbx_description
1 polymer ?
#
loop_
_entity_poly.entity_id
_entity_poly.type
_entity_poly.pdbx_seq_one_letter_code
_entity_poly.pdbx_strand_id
1 'polypeptide(L)'
;MKRNKFEVRVPRDEIIREQISTIIEKGLPKRKTFLETLNEIYNKLPLWHVLFGRGEWLFSLLILTFFLSLTMLSTSNQTIKETEFYSLLFTVAPFGFLALTGFSYLHRRINRTLEIEMTTKFTVYQMLALRMFAYSIIASFLIITCILFTAQFIEVNIIYSIPIGLSGLFIFASIMLLLYQERHLYIRTGAFSMIWIGGNWLFSYWLDSYILILLKLPVIIYFLILLSVICLFIYALKRFFTRNQGGAFECL
;
A
#
# COMPACT_ATOMS: atom_id res chain seq x y z
N MET A 1 -44.07 -34.02 -51.16
CA MET A 1 -43.20 -33.95 -49.97
C MET A 1 -43.97 -33.23 -48.85
N LYS A 2 -44.51 -33.94 -47.86
CA LYS A 2 -45.25 -33.32 -46.73
C LYS A 2 -44.24 -32.62 -45.80
N ARG A 3 -44.34 -31.29 -45.66
CA ARG A 3 -43.59 -30.52 -44.65
C ARG A 3 -44.14 -30.90 -43.27
N ASN A 4 -43.41 -31.74 -42.52
CA ASN A 4 -43.68 -31.92 -41.10
C ASN A 4 -43.44 -30.58 -40.40
N LYS A 5 -44.52 -29.93 -39.94
CA LYS A 5 -44.43 -28.78 -39.04
C LYS A 5 -43.89 -29.29 -37.71
N PHE A 6 -42.66 -28.92 -37.38
CA PHE A 6 -42.12 -29.09 -36.03
C PHE A 6 -42.92 -28.19 -35.08
N GLU A 7 -43.81 -28.78 -34.29
CA GLU A 7 -44.46 -28.08 -33.18
C GLU A 7 -43.46 -27.95 -32.03
N VAL A 8 -42.86 -26.77 -31.93
CA VAL A 8 -42.01 -26.42 -30.79
C VAL A 8 -42.94 -26.14 -29.61
N ARG A 9 -43.03 -27.07 -28.66
CA ARG A 9 -43.73 -26.83 -27.40
C ARG A 9 -42.95 -25.79 -26.60
N VAL A 10 -43.54 -24.61 -26.47
CA VAL A 10 -43.00 -23.56 -25.60
C VAL A 10 -43.13 -24.05 -24.14
N PRO A 11 -42.04 -24.07 -23.36
CA PRO A 11 -42.10 -24.49 -21.97
C PRO A 11 -42.96 -23.53 -21.14
N ARG A 12 -43.53 -24.04 -20.05
CA ARG A 12 -44.36 -23.25 -19.12
C ARG A 12 -43.55 -22.10 -18.52
N ASP A 13 -44.20 -20.96 -18.26
CA ASP A 13 -43.57 -19.73 -17.75
C ASP A 13 -42.81 -19.92 -16.43
N GLU A 14 -43.18 -20.93 -15.63
CA GLU A 14 -42.45 -21.33 -14.41
C GLU A 14 -41.06 -21.87 -14.74
N ILE A 15 -40.97 -22.75 -15.75
CA ILE A 15 -39.71 -23.35 -16.22
C ILE A 15 -38.81 -22.28 -16.84
N ILE A 16 -39.41 -21.32 -17.57
CA ILE A 16 -38.69 -20.19 -18.16
C ILE A 16 -38.07 -19.32 -17.05
N ARG A 17 -38.82 -18.99 -16.00
CA ARG A 17 -38.31 -18.20 -14.87
C ARG A 17 -37.21 -18.93 -14.09
N GLU A 18 -37.37 -20.23 -13.86
CA GLU A 18 -36.37 -21.06 -13.19
C GLU A 18 -35.07 -21.13 -14.00
N GLN A 19 -35.15 -21.33 -15.32
CA GLN A 19 -33.99 -21.32 -16.20
C GLN A 19 -33.32 -19.96 -16.27
N ILE A 20 -34.09 -18.86 -16.36
CA ILE A 20 -33.54 -17.50 -16.32
C ILE A 20 -32.79 -17.27 -15.00
N SER A 21 -33.37 -17.66 -13.86
CA SER A 21 -32.70 -17.51 -12.56
C SER A 21 -31.41 -18.33 -12.49
N THR A 22 -31.42 -19.55 -13.03
CA THR A 22 -30.25 -20.43 -13.09
C THR A 22 -29.16 -19.88 -14.01
N ILE A 23 -29.54 -19.27 -15.14
CA ILE A 23 -28.62 -18.62 -16.09
C ILE A 23 -28.01 -17.36 -15.46
N ILE A 24 -28.81 -16.58 -14.74
CA ILE A 24 -28.33 -15.40 -14.00
C ILE A 24 -27.36 -15.83 -12.91
N GLU A 25 -27.66 -16.88 -12.15
CA GLU A 25 -26.82 -17.35 -11.05
C GLU A 25 -25.52 -18.03 -11.52
N LYS A 26 -25.56 -18.74 -12.66
CA LYS A 26 -24.38 -19.35 -13.29
C LYS A 26 -23.59 -18.36 -14.14
N GLY A 27 -24.24 -17.35 -14.71
CA GLY A 27 -23.67 -16.38 -15.64
C GLY A 27 -23.08 -15.15 -14.96
N LEU A 28 -23.61 -14.74 -13.79
CA LEU A 28 -23.04 -13.67 -12.98
C LEU A 28 -22.13 -14.26 -11.91
N PRO A 29 -20.81 -14.00 -11.95
CA PRO A 29 -19.94 -14.42 -10.87
C PRO A 29 -20.41 -13.77 -9.56
N LYS A 30 -20.67 -14.58 -8.53
CA LYS A 30 -21.02 -14.10 -7.18
C LYS A 30 -20.01 -13.03 -6.76
N ARG A 31 -20.51 -11.92 -6.20
CA ARG A 31 -19.66 -10.86 -5.63
C ARG A 31 -18.82 -11.48 -4.52
N LYS A 32 -17.55 -11.74 -4.82
CA LYS A 32 -16.60 -12.29 -3.85
C LYS A 32 -16.28 -11.22 -2.82
N THR A 33 -16.21 -11.65 -1.57
CA THR A 33 -15.81 -10.77 -0.47
C THR A 33 -14.32 -10.43 -0.59
N PHE A 34 -13.88 -9.28 -0.06
CA PHE A 34 -12.46 -8.86 -0.10
C PHE A 34 -11.52 -9.98 0.39
N LEU A 35 -11.83 -10.58 1.53
CA LEU A 35 -11.02 -11.65 2.13
C LEU A 35 -11.04 -12.94 1.31
N GLU A 36 -12.18 -13.30 0.71
CA GLU A 36 -12.29 -14.49 -0.15
C GLU A 36 -11.46 -14.31 -1.42
N THR A 37 -11.49 -13.12 -2.01
CA THR A 37 -10.68 -12.80 -3.20
C THR A 37 -9.19 -12.81 -2.85
N LEU A 38 -8.81 -12.28 -1.68
CA LEU A 38 -7.43 -12.24 -1.23
C LEU A 38 -6.88 -13.63 -0.91
N ASN A 39 -7.69 -14.49 -0.26
CA ASN A 39 -7.36 -15.88 0.01
C ASN A 39 -7.26 -16.70 -1.29
N GLU A 40 -8.14 -16.44 -2.25
CA GLU A 40 -8.08 -17.10 -3.55
C GLU A 40 -6.85 -16.68 -4.38
N ILE A 41 -6.44 -15.40 -4.30
CA ILE A 41 -5.18 -14.93 -4.88
C ILE A 41 -3.98 -15.57 -4.17
N TYR A 42 -4.00 -15.64 -2.83
CA TYR A 42 -2.93 -16.26 -2.04
C TYR A 42 -2.73 -17.74 -2.39
N ASN A 43 -3.82 -18.48 -2.59
CA ASN A 43 -3.76 -19.91 -2.90
C ASN A 43 -3.47 -20.22 -4.38
N LYS A 44 -3.87 -19.34 -5.32
CA LYS A 44 -3.76 -19.63 -6.77
C LYS A 44 -2.54 -18.98 -7.43
N LEU A 45 -1.98 -17.92 -6.86
CA LEU A 45 -0.76 -17.29 -7.38
C LEU A 45 0.40 -17.53 -6.41
N PRO A 46 1.59 -17.93 -6.88
CA PRO A 46 2.80 -17.79 -6.10
C PRO A 46 3.08 -16.29 -5.94
N LEU A 47 2.50 -15.72 -4.88
CA LEU A 47 2.53 -14.30 -4.53
C LEU A 47 3.92 -13.70 -4.66
N TRP A 48 4.94 -14.48 -4.34
CA TRP A 48 6.33 -14.08 -4.44
C TRP A 48 6.77 -13.63 -5.84
N HIS A 49 6.41 -14.34 -6.91
CA HIS A 49 6.85 -13.96 -8.26
C HIS A 49 6.06 -12.80 -8.85
N VAL A 50 4.80 -12.66 -8.41
CA VAL A 50 3.87 -11.67 -8.95
C VAL A 50 3.95 -10.35 -8.19
N LEU A 51 4.22 -10.41 -6.89
CA LEU A 51 4.40 -9.24 -6.04
C LEU A 51 5.84 -8.75 -6.03
N PHE A 52 6.82 -9.64 -6.21
CA PHE A 52 8.23 -9.29 -6.11
C PHE A 52 9.04 -9.79 -7.31
N GLY A 53 9.27 -8.88 -8.26
CA GLY A 53 10.31 -9.09 -9.25
C GLY A 53 11.69 -9.11 -8.59
N ARG A 54 12.65 -9.85 -9.17
CA ARG A 54 14.06 -9.86 -8.71
C ARG A 54 14.65 -8.45 -8.54
N GLY A 55 14.24 -7.51 -9.41
CA GLY A 55 14.64 -6.12 -9.33
C GLY A 55 14.10 -5.38 -8.10
N GLU A 56 12.87 -5.67 -7.66
CA GLU A 56 12.27 -5.01 -6.50
C GLU A 56 12.94 -5.44 -5.18
N TRP A 57 13.40 -6.70 -5.10
CA TRP A 57 14.22 -7.19 -3.98
C TRP A 57 15.56 -6.46 -3.89
N LEU A 58 16.29 -6.40 -5.00
CA LEU A 58 17.58 -5.71 -5.07
C LEU A 58 17.42 -4.22 -4.74
N PHE A 59 16.36 -3.59 -5.23
CA PHE A 59 16.07 -2.20 -4.95
C PHE A 59 15.72 -1.96 -3.47
N SER A 60 14.92 -2.83 -2.86
CA SER A 60 14.65 -2.77 -1.42
C SER A 60 15.92 -2.91 -0.59
N LEU A 61 16.85 -3.78 -0.99
CA LEU A 61 18.12 -3.96 -0.31
C LEU A 61 19.01 -2.71 -0.47
N LEU A 62 19.03 -2.09 -1.65
CA LEU A 62 19.74 -0.84 -1.90
C LEU A 62 19.18 0.31 -1.05
N ILE A 63 17.85 0.42 -0.94
CA ILE A 63 17.22 1.40 -0.05
C ILE A 63 17.64 1.17 1.40
N LEU A 64 17.63 -0.09 1.86
CA LEU A 64 18.05 -0.43 3.21
C LEU A 64 19.50 0.00 3.46
N THR A 65 20.42 -0.36 2.57
CA THR A 65 21.84 -0.02 2.73
C THR A 65 22.08 1.48 2.68
N PHE A 66 21.32 2.21 1.85
CA PHE A 66 21.37 3.67 1.79
C PHE A 66 20.88 4.33 3.09
N PHE A 67 19.78 3.84 3.69
CA PHE A 67 19.32 4.37 4.98
C PHE A 67 20.30 4.03 6.11
N LEU A 68 20.81 2.81 6.15
CA LEU A 68 21.79 2.41 7.16
C LEU A 68 23.08 3.24 7.06
N SER A 69 23.57 3.50 5.85
CA SER A 69 24.78 4.33 5.66
C SER A 69 24.55 5.79 6.07
N LEU A 70 23.38 6.37 5.77
CA LEU A 70 23.02 7.71 6.23
C LEU A 70 22.95 7.79 7.75
N THR A 71 22.34 6.79 8.40
CA THR A 71 22.27 6.75 9.88
C THR A 71 23.67 6.64 10.49
N MET A 72 24.55 5.82 9.92
CA MET A 72 25.93 5.66 10.36
C MET A 72 26.77 6.94 10.23
N LEU A 73 26.64 7.64 9.11
CA LEU A 73 27.35 8.91 8.92
C LEU A 73 26.88 9.95 9.94
N SER A 74 25.58 9.94 10.24
CA SER A 74 24.97 10.89 11.18
C SER A 74 25.29 10.60 12.64
N THR A 75 25.41 9.32 13.03
CA THR A 75 25.80 8.91 14.39
C THR A 75 27.29 9.13 14.63
N SER A 76 28.13 8.86 13.62
CA SER A 76 29.59 9.09 13.68
C SER A 76 29.96 10.54 14.00
N ASN A 77 29.17 11.50 13.49
CA ASN A 77 29.41 12.91 13.72
C ASN A 77 28.81 13.45 15.03
N GLN A 78 28.17 12.60 15.85
CA GLN A 78 27.41 12.98 17.06
C GLN A 78 26.43 14.15 16.86
N THR A 79 26.01 14.37 15.61
CA THR A 79 25.29 15.57 15.20
C THR A 79 23.82 15.55 15.59
N ILE A 80 23.27 14.41 16.00
CA ILE A 80 21.82 14.22 16.19
C ILE A 80 21.51 13.93 17.65
N LYS A 81 20.68 14.78 18.25
CA LYS A 81 20.06 14.53 19.57
C LYS A 81 18.88 13.57 19.43
N GLU A 82 18.53 12.83 20.49
CA GLU A 82 17.38 11.91 20.49
C GLU A 82 16.08 12.54 19.95
N THR A 83 15.86 13.81 20.28
CA THR A 83 14.69 14.59 19.86
C THR A 83 14.62 14.79 18.34
N GLU A 84 15.76 15.05 17.72
CA GLU A 84 15.90 15.25 16.28
C GLU A 84 15.80 13.91 15.54
N PHE A 85 16.24 12.83 16.18
CA PHE A 85 16.11 11.48 15.65
C PHE A 85 14.64 11.07 15.46
N TYR A 86 13.75 11.33 16.42
CA TYR A 86 12.32 11.03 16.28
C TYR A 86 11.65 11.81 15.14
N SER A 87 11.99 13.09 14.99
CA SER A 87 11.49 13.95 13.91
C SER A 87 11.98 13.48 12.53
N LEU A 88 13.27 13.15 12.44
CA LEU A 88 13.88 12.62 11.22
C LEU A 88 13.26 11.27 10.85
N LEU A 89 13.07 10.39 11.83
CA LEU A 89 12.45 9.08 11.64
C LEU A 89 11.02 9.20 11.09
N PHE A 90 10.21 10.10 11.63
CA PHE A 90 8.84 10.34 11.14
C PHE A 90 8.83 10.92 9.71
N THR A 91 9.80 11.75 9.38
CA THR A 91 9.93 12.39 8.05
C THR A 91 10.42 11.42 7.00
N VAL A 92 11.38 10.56 7.36
CA VAL A 92 12.10 9.68 6.44
C VAL A 92 11.37 8.34 6.25
N ALA A 93 10.63 7.86 7.25
CA ALA A 93 9.87 6.61 7.20
C ALA A 93 9.06 6.41 5.89
N PRO A 94 8.32 7.41 5.39
CA PRO A 94 7.52 7.22 4.18
C PRO A 94 8.31 7.11 2.88
N PHE A 95 9.56 7.58 2.83
CA PHE A 95 10.38 7.52 1.62
C PHE A 95 10.70 6.10 1.18
N GLY A 96 10.89 5.17 2.13
CA GLY A 96 11.11 3.76 1.80
C GLY A 96 9.91 3.18 1.03
N PHE A 97 8.69 3.48 1.49
CA PHE A 97 7.47 3.08 0.81
C PHE A 97 7.29 3.78 -0.55
N LEU A 98 7.59 5.08 -0.62
CA LEU A 98 7.51 5.88 -1.84
C LEU A 98 8.46 5.38 -2.92
N ALA A 99 9.70 5.07 -2.53
CA ALA A 99 10.71 4.56 -3.44
C ALA A 99 10.31 3.18 -3.98
N LEU A 100 9.85 2.27 -3.12
CA LEU A 100 9.39 0.94 -3.54
C LEU A 100 8.19 1.02 -4.50
N THR A 101 7.19 1.83 -4.17
CA THR A 101 6.01 2.01 -5.00
C THR A 101 6.34 2.69 -6.33
N GLY A 102 7.17 3.73 -6.31
CA GLY A 102 7.65 4.43 -7.51
C GLY A 102 8.50 3.55 -8.42
N PHE A 103 9.41 2.76 -7.85
CA PHE A 103 10.23 1.81 -8.60
C PHE A 103 9.40 0.70 -9.23
N SER A 104 8.48 0.09 -8.48
CA SER A 104 7.60 -0.95 -9.04
C SER A 104 6.80 -0.40 -10.22
N TYR A 105 6.27 0.81 -10.07
CA TYR A 105 5.54 1.48 -11.15
C TYR A 105 6.42 1.74 -12.38
N LEU A 106 7.63 2.27 -12.19
CA LEU A 106 8.55 2.55 -13.29
C LEU A 106 9.02 1.27 -14.00
N HIS A 107 9.35 0.24 -13.23
CA HIS A 107 9.77 -1.06 -13.74
C HIS A 107 8.69 -1.70 -14.64
N ARG A 108 7.42 -1.58 -14.24
CA ARG A 108 6.27 -2.08 -15.01
C ARG A 108 6.00 -1.30 -16.28
N ARG A 109 6.17 0.03 -16.21
CA ARG A 109 6.04 0.90 -17.38
C ARG A 109 7.09 0.57 -18.44
N ILE A 110 8.32 0.30 -18.01
CA ILE A 110 9.44 -0.06 -18.90
C ILE A 110 9.25 -1.47 -19.47
N ASN A 111 8.84 -2.44 -18.65
CA ASN A 111 8.77 -3.85 -19.05
C ASN A 111 7.44 -4.26 -19.72
N ARG A 112 6.53 -3.32 -20.01
CA ARG A 112 5.17 -3.55 -20.56
C ARG A 112 4.38 -4.68 -19.87
N THR A 113 4.73 -5.01 -18.63
CA THR A 113 4.15 -6.15 -17.90
C THR A 113 2.68 -5.89 -17.53
N LEU A 114 2.22 -4.65 -17.66
CA LEU A 114 0.82 -4.27 -17.54
C LEU A 114 -0.08 -4.97 -18.57
N GLU A 115 0.41 -5.21 -19.80
CA GLU A 115 -0.35 -5.91 -20.84
C GLU A 115 -0.56 -7.39 -20.51
N ILE A 116 0.44 -8.01 -19.87
CA ILE A 116 0.37 -9.41 -19.43
C ILE A 116 -0.57 -9.53 -18.21
N GLU A 117 -0.55 -8.56 -17.29
CA GLU A 117 -1.50 -8.51 -16.17
C GLU A 117 -2.95 -8.28 -16.62
N MET A 118 -3.15 -7.59 -17.75
CA MET A 118 -4.46 -7.44 -18.38
C MET A 118 -5.02 -8.75 -19.00
N THR A 119 -4.20 -9.80 -19.14
CA THR A 119 -4.67 -11.13 -19.57
C THR A 119 -5.04 -12.06 -18.42
N THR A 120 -4.66 -11.71 -17.18
CA THR A 120 -5.04 -12.49 -15.99
C THR A 120 -6.46 -12.17 -15.53
N LYS A 121 -7.15 -13.18 -14.98
CA LYS A 121 -8.51 -13.12 -14.42
C LYS A 121 -8.70 -12.07 -13.31
N PHE A 122 -7.61 -11.51 -12.77
CA PHE A 122 -7.61 -10.52 -11.69
C PHE A 122 -7.36 -9.12 -12.24
N THR A 123 -8.07 -8.14 -11.69
CA THR A 123 -7.94 -6.76 -12.18
C THR A 123 -6.69 -6.06 -11.67
N VAL A 124 -6.15 -5.15 -12.50
CA VAL A 124 -4.95 -4.34 -12.22
C VAL A 124 -5.04 -3.65 -10.85
N TYR A 125 -6.22 -3.16 -10.47
CA TYR A 125 -6.46 -2.54 -9.15
C TYR A 125 -6.29 -3.50 -7.98
N GLN A 126 -6.78 -4.73 -8.08
CA GLN A 126 -6.64 -5.74 -7.02
C GLN A 126 -5.17 -6.15 -6.84
N MET A 127 -4.45 -6.27 -7.96
CA MET A 127 -3.04 -6.59 -7.99
C MET A 127 -2.18 -5.48 -7.41
N LEU A 128 -2.51 -4.22 -7.72
CA LEU A 128 -1.85 -3.05 -7.18
C LEU A 128 -2.11 -2.89 -5.68
N ALA A 129 -3.34 -3.09 -5.22
CA ALA A 129 -3.68 -3.04 -3.79
C ALA A 129 -2.86 -4.05 -2.98
N LEU A 130 -2.75 -5.27 -3.49
CA LEU A 130 -1.96 -6.33 -2.87
C LEU A 130 -0.46 -5.99 -2.83
N ARG A 131 0.06 -5.33 -3.86
CA ARG A 131 1.44 -4.84 -3.89
C ARG A 131 1.69 -3.72 -2.91
N MET A 132 0.79 -2.73 -2.84
CA MET A 132 0.90 -1.65 -1.84
C MET A 132 0.87 -2.20 -0.41
N PHE A 133 0.05 -3.22 -0.15
CA PHE A 133 0.08 -3.94 1.12
C PHE A 133 1.45 -4.58 1.38
N ALA A 134 1.99 -5.30 0.39
CA ALA A 134 3.28 -5.96 0.51
C ALA A 134 4.44 -4.96 0.70
N TYR A 135 4.44 -3.83 -0.02
CA TYR A 135 5.43 -2.77 0.14
C TYR A 135 5.30 -2.06 1.48
N SER A 136 4.10 -1.93 2.05
CA SER A 136 3.92 -1.40 3.40
C SER A 136 4.53 -2.32 4.46
N ILE A 137 4.39 -3.65 4.30
CA ILE A 137 5.04 -4.63 5.20
C ILE A 137 6.56 -4.53 5.09
N ILE A 138 7.10 -4.49 3.87
CA ILE A 138 8.56 -4.34 3.66
C ILE A 138 9.05 -3.03 4.25
N ALA A 139 8.39 -1.91 3.95
CA ALA A 139 8.79 -0.61 4.49
C ALA A 139 8.73 -0.58 6.02
N SER A 140 7.76 -1.26 6.63
CA SER A 140 7.71 -1.44 8.09
C SER A 140 8.93 -2.20 8.61
N PHE A 141 9.31 -3.30 7.93
CA PHE A 141 10.51 -4.07 8.29
C PHE A 141 11.79 -3.25 8.11
N LEU A 142 11.90 -2.46 7.04
CA LEU A 142 13.01 -1.54 6.80
C LEU A 142 13.14 -0.50 7.93
N ILE A 143 12.02 0.10 8.36
CA ILE A 143 12.02 1.07 9.47
C ILE A 143 12.44 0.40 10.78
N ILE A 144 11.88 -0.76 11.12
CA ILE A 144 12.20 -1.47 12.36
C ILE A 144 13.68 -1.86 12.39
N THR A 145 14.22 -2.38 11.29
CA THR A 145 15.63 -2.75 11.18
C THR A 145 16.54 -1.53 11.31
N CYS A 146 16.19 -0.40 10.69
CA CYS A 146 16.92 0.86 10.89
C CYS A 146 16.90 1.31 12.35
N ILE A 147 15.74 1.29 13.03
CA ILE A 147 15.63 1.68 14.45
C ILE A 147 16.53 0.81 15.33
N LEU A 148 16.44 -0.52 15.19
CA LEU A 148 17.23 -1.45 15.98
C LEU A 148 18.73 -1.25 15.78
N PHE A 149 19.14 -0.96 14.56
CA PHE A 149 20.53 -0.68 14.26
C PHE A 149 21.00 0.64 14.89
N THR A 150 20.22 1.71 14.77
CA THR A 150 20.55 3.01 15.37
C THR A 150 20.57 3.00 16.90
N ALA A 151 19.76 2.14 17.53
CA ALA A 151 19.75 1.97 18.98
C ALA A 151 21.05 1.36 19.54
N GLN A 152 21.92 0.81 18.68
CA GLN A 152 23.26 0.38 19.10
C GLN A 152 24.27 1.53 19.23
N PHE A 153 23.97 2.69 18.62
CA PHE A 153 24.89 3.84 18.52
C PHE A 153 24.39 5.07 19.29
N ILE A 154 23.08 5.17 19.55
CA ILE A 154 22.43 6.26 20.27
C ILE A 154 21.53 5.64 21.35
N GLU A 155 21.43 6.24 22.53
CA GLU A 155 20.50 5.85 23.60
C GLU A 155 19.04 6.15 23.23
N VAL A 156 18.52 5.55 22.16
CA VAL A 156 17.14 5.78 21.73
C VAL A 156 16.19 4.81 22.40
N ASN A 157 15.07 5.29 22.92
CA ASN A 157 14.04 4.42 23.45
C ASN A 157 13.25 3.74 22.31
N ILE A 158 13.60 2.48 22.02
CA ILE A 158 13.03 1.63 20.96
C ILE A 158 11.50 1.54 21.06
N ILE A 159 10.96 1.52 22.29
CA ILE A 159 9.52 1.37 22.56
C ILE A 159 8.74 2.57 22.02
N TYR A 160 9.34 3.76 21.99
CA TYR A 160 8.72 4.95 21.40
C TYR A 160 9.03 5.09 19.91
N SER A 161 10.23 4.71 19.47
CA SER A 161 10.67 4.86 18.08
C SER A 161 9.82 4.06 17.10
N ILE A 162 9.46 2.81 17.44
CA ILE A 162 8.72 1.91 16.55
C ILE A 162 7.31 2.44 16.25
N PRO A 163 6.45 2.75 17.25
CA PRO A 163 5.12 3.31 16.99
C PRO A 163 5.15 4.62 16.21
N ILE A 164 6.11 5.52 16.50
CA ILE A 164 6.25 6.80 15.80
C ILE A 164 6.56 6.57 14.33
N GLY A 165 7.57 5.76 14.01
CA GLY A 165 7.95 5.47 12.62
C GLY A 165 6.85 4.76 11.84
N LEU A 166 6.22 3.76 12.45
CA LEU A 166 5.13 3.02 11.81
C LEU A 166 3.90 3.91 11.58
N SER A 167 3.55 4.77 12.54
CA SER A 167 2.40 5.67 12.38
C SER A 167 2.60 6.63 11.21
N GLY A 168 3.78 7.24 11.07
CA GLY A 168 4.11 8.10 9.93
C GLY A 168 4.05 7.35 8.59
N LEU A 169 4.61 6.14 8.55
CA LEU A 169 4.54 5.26 7.38
C LEU A 169 3.09 4.96 6.97
N PHE A 170 2.25 4.50 7.90
CA PHE A 170 0.89 4.07 7.58
C PHE A 170 -0.05 5.26 7.28
N ILE A 171 0.15 6.44 7.92
CA ILE A 171 -0.60 7.66 7.59
C ILE A 171 -0.31 8.02 6.14
N PHE A 172 0.97 8.07 5.79
CA PHE A 172 1.41 8.41 4.46
C PHE A 172 0.94 7.40 3.41
N ALA A 173 1.08 6.10 3.70
CA ALA A 173 0.63 5.02 2.82
C ALA A 173 -0.89 5.07 2.57
N SER A 174 -1.68 5.38 3.61
CA SER A 174 -3.13 5.53 3.50
C SER A 174 -3.52 6.69 2.59
N ILE A 175 -2.86 7.84 2.75
CA ILE A 175 -3.12 9.02 1.92
C ILE A 175 -2.69 8.76 0.47
N MET A 176 -1.53 8.14 0.25
CA MET A 176 -1.08 7.75 -1.08
C MET A 176 -2.09 6.82 -1.77
N LEU A 177 -2.65 5.87 -1.04
CA LEU A 177 -3.63 4.93 -1.59
C LEU A 177 -4.97 5.60 -1.95
N LEU A 178 -5.32 6.71 -1.28
CA LEU A 178 -6.44 7.57 -1.68
C LEU A 178 -6.10 8.42 -2.91
N LEU A 179 -4.89 8.99 -2.97
CA LEU A 179 -4.43 9.79 -4.12
C LEU A 179 -4.28 8.96 -5.39
N TYR A 180 -3.95 7.67 -5.28
CA TYR A 180 -3.87 6.75 -6.41
C TYR A 180 -5.22 6.56 -7.14
N GLN A 181 -6.33 6.99 -6.53
CA GLN A 181 -7.66 6.86 -7.11
C GLN A 181 -8.03 8.01 -8.08
N GLU A 182 -7.15 8.99 -8.24
CA GLU A 182 -7.42 10.24 -8.95
C GLU A 182 -6.58 10.33 -10.24
N ARG A 183 -7.13 11.00 -11.25
CA ARG A 183 -6.62 11.06 -12.64
C ARG A 183 -5.25 11.72 -12.80
N HIS A 184 -4.78 12.48 -11.81
CA HIS A 184 -3.49 13.20 -11.84
C HIS A 184 -2.52 12.69 -10.77
N LEU A 185 -2.19 11.40 -10.87
CA LEU A 185 -1.31 10.70 -9.92
C LEU A 185 -0.01 11.47 -9.67
N TYR A 186 0.78 11.77 -10.71
CA TYR A 186 2.13 12.30 -10.53
C TYR A 186 2.16 13.67 -9.83
N ILE A 187 1.29 14.59 -10.24
CA ILE A 187 1.25 15.95 -9.70
C ILE A 187 0.82 15.91 -8.24
N ARG A 188 -0.21 15.12 -7.89
CA ARG A 188 -0.71 15.04 -6.51
C ARG A 188 0.20 14.26 -5.58
N THR A 189 0.78 13.17 -6.07
CA THR A 189 1.76 12.35 -5.33
C THR A 189 3.01 13.19 -5.04
N GLY A 190 3.52 13.93 -6.04
CA GLY A 190 4.64 14.84 -5.88
C GLY A 190 4.32 16.00 -4.93
N ALA A 191 3.18 16.66 -5.11
CA ALA A 191 2.74 17.75 -4.25
C ALA A 191 2.56 17.31 -2.80
N PHE A 192 1.93 16.16 -2.56
CA PHE A 192 1.75 15.63 -1.21
C PHE A 192 3.08 15.27 -0.55
N SER A 193 4.01 14.67 -1.30
CA SER A 193 5.36 14.37 -0.81
C SER A 193 6.11 15.66 -0.44
N MET A 194 6.02 16.69 -1.27
CA MET A 194 6.61 18.01 -1.00
C MET A 194 5.98 18.69 0.22
N ILE A 195 4.65 18.60 0.37
CA ILE A 195 3.94 19.13 1.55
C ILE A 195 4.35 18.35 2.81
N TRP A 196 4.53 17.04 2.72
CA TRP A 196 4.93 16.21 3.86
C TRP A 196 6.35 16.55 4.34
N ILE A 197 7.30 16.68 3.41
CA ILE A 197 8.69 17.02 3.71
C ILE A 197 8.77 18.47 4.19
N GLY A 198 8.20 19.40 3.42
CA GLY A 198 8.22 20.82 3.74
C GLY A 198 7.51 21.12 5.05
N GLY A 199 6.37 20.47 5.30
CA GLY A 199 5.63 20.56 6.55
C GLY A 199 6.45 20.07 7.73
N ASN A 200 6.96 18.84 7.69
CA ASN A 200 7.77 18.31 8.81
C ASN A 200 9.04 19.11 9.06
N TRP A 201 9.70 19.60 8.01
CA TRP A 201 10.88 20.44 8.16
C TRP A 201 10.55 21.81 8.78
N LEU A 202 9.45 22.44 8.33
CA LEU A 202 8.96 23.69 8.89
C LEU A 202 8.55 23.53 10.37
N PHE A 203 7.84 22.45 10.70
CA PHE A 203 7.45 22.13 12.07
C PHE A 203 8.66 21.88 12.97
N SER A 204 9.68 21.20 12.45
CA SER A 204 10.93 20.94 13.19
C SER A 204 11.74 22.22 13.44
N TYR A 205 11.61 23.25 12.59
CA TYR A 205 12.33 24.52 12.75
C TYR A 205 11.58 25.53 13.62
N TRP A 206 10.25 25.52 13.60
CA TRP A 206 9.42 26.54 14.24
C TRP A 206 8.85 26.16 15.62
N LEU A 207 8.73 24.88 15.93
CA LEU A 207 8.09 24.42 17.16
C LEU A 207 9.02 23.51 17.98
N ASP A 208 9.88 24.11 18.80
CA ASP A 208 10.57 23.40 19.90
C ASP A 208 9.57 22.67 20.82
N SER A 209 8.33 23.20 20.89
CA SER A 209 7.21 22.58 21.62
C SER A 209 6.67 21.29 20.97
N TYR A 210 6.90 21.07 19.67
CA TYR A 210 6.46 19.85 18.97
C TYR A 210 7.21 18.62 19.49
N ILE A 211 8.52 18.79 19.67
CA ILE A 211 9.42 17.80 20.28
C ILE A 211 9.00 17.51 21.74
N LEU A 212 8.62 18.54 22.48
CA LEU A 212 8.20 18.45 23.89
C LEU A 212 6.84 17.76 24.07
N ILE A 213 5.92 17.96 23.13
CA ILE A 213 4.64 17.22 23.04
C ILE A 213 4.91 15.75 22.68
N LEU A 214 5.85 15.49 21.76
CA LEU A 214 6.24 14.14 21.37
C LEU A 214 6.83 13.33 22.55
N LEU A 215 7.63 13.98 23.40
CA LEU A 215 8.27 13.35 24.57
C LEU A 215 7.35 13.20 25.80
N LYS A 216 6.32 14.03 25.96
CA LYS A 216 5.40 13.97 27.12
C LYS A 216 4.23 13.00 26.92
N LEU A 217 4.07 12.43 25.73
CA LEU A 217 2.97 11.55 25.40
C LEU A 217 3.25 10.12 25.91
N PRO A 218 2.38 9.53 26.76
CA PRO A 218 2.56 8.15 27.21
C PRO A 218 2.49 7.17 26.05
N VAL A 219 3.34 6.13 26.09
CA VAL A 219 3.46 5.05 25.08
C VAL A 219 2.10 4.52 24.61
N ILE A 220 1.13 4.41 25.52
CA ILE A 220 -0.22 3.89 25.25
C ILE A 220 -0.92 4.70 24.15
N ILE A 221 -0.75 6.03 24.13
CA ILE A 221 -1.39 6.88 23.13
C ILE A 221 -0.76 6.66 21.76
N TYR A 222 0.55 6.43 21.68
CA TYR A 222 1.21 6.07 20.42
C TYR A 222 0.71 4.75 19.84
N PHE A 223 0.47 3.74 20.69
CA PHE A 223 -0.12 2.48 20.24
C PHE A 223 -1.57 2.65 19.77
N LEU A 224 -2.37 3.48 20.44
CA LEU A 224 -3.73 3.80 19.99
C LEU A 224 -3.73 4.50 18.63
N ILE A 225 -2.85 5.48 18.44
CA ILE A 225 -2.68 6.17 17.15
C ILE A 225 -2.27 5.16 16.07
N LEU A 226 -1.25 4.34 16.33
CA LEU A 226 -0.79 3.32 15.40
C LEU A 226 -1.94 2.38 14.98
N LEU A 227 -2.71 1.89 15.95
CA LEU A 227 -3.83 0.99 15.69
C LEU A 227 -4.94 1.67 14.86
N SER A 228 -5.27 2.93 15.18
CA SER A 228 -6.20 3.75 14.40
C SER A 228 -5.74 3.92 12.95
N VAL A 229 -4.45 4.21 12.74
CA VAL A 229 -3.90 4.40 11.39
C VAL A 229 -3.85 3.08 10.61
N ILE A 230 -3.53 1.96 11.25
CA ILE A 230 -3.61 0.62 10.62
C ILE A 230 -5.05 0.32 10.19
N CYS A 231 -6.04 0.62 11.05
CA CYS A 231 -7.45 0.47 10.70
C CYS A 231 -7.84 1.34 9.50
N LEU A 232 -7.38 2.60 9.46
CA LEU A 232 -7.58 3.50 8.32
C LEU A 232 -6.94 2.95 7.04
N PHE A 233 -5.73 2.40 7.12
CA PHE A 233 -5.05 1.78 5.99
C PHE A 233 -5.83 0.57 5.44
N ILE A 234 -6.29 -0.32 6.32
CA ILE A 234 -7.12 -1.48 5.93
C ILE A 234 -8.44 -1.00 5.31
N TYR A 235 -9.06 0.05 5.87
CA TYR A 235 -10.27 0.63 5.31
C TYR A 235 -10.04 1.22 3.91
N ALA A 236 -8.96 1.99 3.74
CA ALA A 236 -8.58 2.56 2.45
C ALA A 236 -8.32 1.45 1.43
N LEU A 237 -7.64 0.38 1.84
CA LEU A 237 -7.33 -0.78 0.99
C LEU A 237 -8.59 -1.54 0.58
N LYS A 238 -9.52 -1.77 1.51
CA LYS A 238 -10.83 -2.36 1.22
C LYS A 238 -11.61 -1.49 0.23
N ARG A 239 -11.65 -0.18 0.44
CA ARG A 239 -12.32 0.78 -0.46
C ARG A 239 -11.73 0.74 -1.86
N PHE A 240 -10.40 0.70 -1.97
CA PHE A 240 -9.70 0.61 -3.26
C PHE A 240 -10.02 -0.69 -4.00
N PHE A 241 -10.10 -1.81 -3.28
CA PHE A 241 -10.42 -3.13 -3.84
C PHE A 241 -11.87 -3.25 -4.34
N THR A 242 -12.80 -2.50 -3.76
CA THR A 242 -14.25 -2.58 -4.07
C THR A 242 -14.68 -1.61 -5.17
N ARG A 243 -13.78 -0.71 -5.62
CA ARG A 243 -14.11 0.30 -6.65
C ARG A 243 -14.24 -0.38 -8.02
N ASN A 244 -15.38 -0.16 -8.66
CA ASN A 244 -15.76 -0.81 -9.92
C ASN A 244 -14.73 -0.55 -11.04
N GLN A 245 -14.49 -1.59 -11.83
CA GLN A 245 -13.45 -1.77 -12.85
C GLN A 245 -13.63 -0.90 -14.11
N GLY A 246 -14.60 0.03 -14.12
CA GLY A 246 -15.05 0.73 -15.32
C GLY A 246 -14.20 1.92 -15.80
N GLY A 247 -13.08 2.22 -15.15
CA GLY A 247 -12.27 3.42 -15.44
C GLY A 247 -10.79 3.16 -15.72
N ALA A 248 -10.38 1.91 -15.94
CA ALA A 248 -8.97 1.56 -16.12
C ALA A 248 -8.28 2.29 -17.30
N PHE A 249 -9.05 2.81 -18.25
CA PHE A 249 -8.53 3.52 -19.42
C PHE A 249 -8.24 5.00 -19.20
N GLU A 250 -8.71 5.64 -18.12
CA GLU A 250 -8.56 7.11 -17.97
C GLU A 250 -7.44 7.54 -17.01
N CYS A 251 -6.83 6.61 -16.26
CA CYS A 251 -5.84 6.91 -15.23
C CYS A 251 -4.39 6.51 -15.57
N LEU A 252 -4.12 5.99 -16.77
CA LEU A 252 -2.76 5.72 -17.28
C LEU A 252 -2.31 6.82 -18.23
#